data_AF-A0A3C0TQ44-F1
#
_entry.id   AF-A0A3C0TQ44-F1
#
_cell.length_a   1.000
_cell.length_b   1.000
_cell.length_c   1.000
_cell.angle_alpha   90.00
_cell.angle_beta   90.00
_cell.angle_gamma   90.00
#
_symmetry.space_group_name_H-M   'P 1'
#
loop_
_entity.id
_entity.type
_entity.pdbx_description
1 polymer ?
#
loop_
_entity_poly.entity_id
_entity_poly.type
_entity_poly.pdbx_seq_one_letter_code
_entity_poly.pdbx_strand_id
1 'polypeptide(L)' 'MIKKLAKKVLKIEADAVAALISRIDDSFEKAVDVILGCEGRVVVTGMGKSGLIGKKIASTLASTGTPALFLHPAEGV' A
#
# COMPACT_ATOMS: atom_id res chain seq x y z
N MET A 1 24.51 12.71 18.43
CA MET A 1 23.32 13.30 17.78
C MET A 1 22.62 12.36 16.80
N ILE A 2 23.33 11.67 15.89
CA ILE A 2 22.73 10.75 14.90
C ILE A 2 21.87 9.62 15.53
N LYS A 3 22.36 8.95 16.59
CA LYS A 3 21.58 7.89 17.29
C LYS A 3 20.23 8.37 17.83
N LYS A 4 20.15 9.62 18.31
CA LYS A 4 18.91 10.21 18.82
C LYS A 4 17.93 10.48 17.67
N LEU A 5 18.44 10.97 16.54
CA LEU A 5 17.63 11.20 15.34
C LEU A 5 17.07 9.89 14.77
N ALA A 6 17.90 8.85 14.62
CA ALA A 6 17.45 7.55 14.13
C ALA A 6 16.33 6.96 15.00
N LYS A 7 16.50 6.99 16.33
CA LYS A 7 15.45 6.56 17.28
C LYS A 7 14.17 7.40 17.14
N LYS A 8 14.31 8.73 16.93
CA LYS A 8 13.16 9.62 16.74
C LYS A 8 12.39 9.30 15.46
N VAL A 9 13.08 9.06 14.34
CA VAL A 9 12.44 8.72 13.05
C VAL A 9 11.68 7.40 13.18
N LEU A 10 12.31 6.36 13.70
CA LEU A 10 11.66 5.06 13.92
C LEU A 10 10.43 5.17 14.84
N LYS A 11 10.49 6.03 15.87
CA LYS A 11 9.35 6.26 16.75
C LYS A 11 8.19 6.96 16.03
N ILE A 12 8.48 7.97 15.20
CA ILE A 12 7.45 8.65 14.39
C ILE A 12 6.78 7.67 13.43
N GLU A 13 7.55 6.81 12.76
CA GLU A 13 7.00 5.80 11.84
C GLU A 13 6.17 4.75 12.59
N ALA A 14 6.62 4.26 13.74
CA ALA A 14 5.86 3.33 14.56
C ALA A 14 4.53 3.94 15.04
N ASP A 15 4.55 5.19 15.48
CA ASP A 15 3.35 5.90 15.92
C ASP A 15 2.38 6.14 14.75
N ALA A 16 2.89 6.42 13.55
CA ALA A 16 2.09 6.54 12.33
C ALA A 16 1.41 5.21 11.94
N VAL A 17 2.12 4.08 12.07
CA VAL A 17 1.54 2.75 11.85
C VAL A 17 0.48 2.42 12.92
N ALA A 18 0.75 2.71 14.19
CA ALA A 18 -0.20 2.49 15.28
C ALA A 18 -1.50 3.29 15.08
N ALA A 19 -1.40 4.52 14.56
CA ALA A 19 -2.56 5.35 14.24
C ALA A 19 -3.43 4.78 13.10
N LEU A 20 -2.97 3.79 12.33
CA LEU A 20 -3.78 3.15 11.30
C LEU A 20 -4.84 2.19 11.88
N ILE A 21 -4.72 1.77 13.14
CA ILE A 21 -5.68 0.87 13.79
C ILE A 21 -7.09 1.46 13.73
N SER A 22 -7.25 2.77 13.95
CA SER A 22 -8.55 3.43 13.91
C SER A 22 -9.09 3.65 12.49
N ARG A 23 -8.33 3.33 11.45
CA ARG A 23 -8.76 3.38 10.04
C ARG A 23 -9.21 2.02 9.50
N ILE A 24 -9.16 0.97 10.33
CA ILE A 24 -9.73 -0.33 9.99
C ILE A 24 -11.22 -0.28 10.37
N ASP A 25 -12.00 0.33 9.48
CA ASP A 25 -13.45 0.50 9.59
C ASP A 25 -14.17 -0.17 8.42
N ASP A 26 -15.49 0.02 8.30
CA ASP A 26 -16.31 -0.58 7.23
C ASP A 26 -15.82 -0.24 5.81
N SER A 27 -15.13 0.89 5.63
CA SER A 27 -14.58 1.26 4.32
C SER A 27 -13.38 0.38 3.94
N PHE A 28 -12.59 -0.05 4.94
CA PHE A 28 -11.51 -1.00 4.75
C PHE A 28 -12.06 -2.37 4.36
N GLU A 29 -13.06 -2.88 5.08
CA GLU A 29 -13.71 -4.16 4.77
C GLU A 29 -14.29 -4.16 3.36
N LYS A 30 -15.04 -3.11 3.00
CA LYS A 30 -15.58 -2.96 1.65
C LYS A 30 -14.49 -2.94 0.56
N ALA A 31 -13.35 -2.30 0.81
CA ALA A 31 -12.25 -2.29 -0.14
C ALA A 31 -11.64 -3.70 -0.33
N VAL A 32 -11.53 -4.47 0.75
CA VAL A 32 -11.08 -5.87 0.69
C VAL A 32 -12.06 -6.73 -0.12
N ASP A 33 -13.36 -6.59 0.13
CA ASP A 33 -14.39 -7.35 -0.61
C ASP A 33 -14.37 -7.05 -2.11
N VAL A 34 -14.22 -5.77 -2.49
CA VAL A 34 -14.09 -5.38 -3.90
C VAL A 34 -12.86 -6.00 -4.56
N ILE A 35 -11.74 -6.06 -3.84
CA ILE A 35 -10.50 -6.68 -4.34
C ILE A 35 -10.67 -8.20 -4.49
N LEU A 36 -11.25 -8.87 -3.49
CA LEU A 36 -11.45 -10.32 -3.50
C LEU A 36 -12.51 -10.76 -4.54
N GLY A 37 -13.51 -9.92 -4.80
CA GLY A 37 -14.50 -10.13 -5.85
C GLY A 37 -14.03 -9.81 -7.27
N CYS A 38 -12.77 -9.41 -7.47
CA CYS A 38 -12.25 -9.06 -8.79
C CYS A 38 -12.00 -10.32 -9.65
N GLU A 39 -12.77 -10.51 -10.72
CA GLU A 39 -12.59 -11.60 -11.69
C GLU A 39 -11.41 -11.38 -12.66
N GLY A 40 -10.91 -10.14 -12.73
CA GLY A 40 -9.83 -9.73 -13.63
C GLY A 40 -8.49 -9.62 -12.91
N ARG A 41 -7.93 -8.41 -12.94
CA ARG A 41 -6.68 -8.08 -12.25
C ARG A 41 -6.82 -6.75 -11.53
N VAL A 42 -6.25 -6.67 -10.34
CA VAL A 42 -6.11 -5.41 -9.61
C VAL A 42 -4.98 -4.59 -10.24
N VAL A 43 -5.31 -3.41 -10.76
CA VAL A 43 -4.31 -2.45 -11.25
C VAL A 43 -3.98 -1.47 -10.14
N VAL A 44 -2.73 -1.50 -9.66
CA VAL A 44 -2.22 -0.52 -8.70
C VAL A 44 -1.47 0.56 -9.47
N THR A 45 -1.74 1.83 -9.18
CA THR A 45 -1.09 2.95 -9.86
C THR A 45 -0.60 4.00 -8.87
N GLY A 46 0.40 4.79 -9.26
CA GLY A 46 0.94 5.88 -8.45
C GLY A 46 2.23 6.46 -9.01
N MET A 47 2.57 7.69 -8.59
CA MET A 47 3.80 8.38 -9.01
C MET A 47 4.80 8.51 -7.86
N GLY A 48 6.08 8.65 -8.21
CA GLY A 48 7.16 8.90 -7.24
C GLY A 48 7.24 7.83 -6.15
N LYS A 49 7.35 8.25 -4.88
CA LYS A 49 7.43 7.33 -3.72
C LYS A 49 6.19 6.43 -3.62
N SER A 50 5.00 6.97 -3.92
CA SER A 50 3.76 6.18 -3.92
C SER A 50 3.78 5.11 -5.01
N GLY A 51 4.42 5.38 -6.16
CA GLY A 51 4.64 4.39 -7.20
C GLY A 51 5.52 3.22 -6.73
N LEU A 52 6.59 3.51 -5.97
CA LEU A 52 7.45 2.46 -5.38
C LEU A 52 6.67 1.55 -4.41
N ILE A 53 5.85 2.14 -3.55
CA ILE A 53 4.99 1.38 -2.63
C ILE A 53 3.92 0.60 -3.41
N GLY A 54 3.28 1.22 -4.40
CA GLY A 54 2.29 0.58 -5.26
C GLY A 54 2.84 -0.64 -5.98
N LYS A 55 4.09 -0.56 -6.46
CA LYS A 55 4.78 -1.71 -7.08
C LYS A 55 4.96 -2.88 -6.10
N LYS A 56 5.32 -2.59 -4.84
CA LYS A 56 5.40 -3.61 -3.78
C LYS A 56 4.02 -4.19 -3.46
N ILE A 57 2.98 -3.35 -3.40
CA ILE A 57 1.61 -3.82 -3.14
C ILE A 57 1.17 -4.78 -4.25
N ALA A 58 1.32 -4.39 -5.52
CA ALA A 58 0.98 -5.24 -6.66
C ALA A 58 1.73 -6.58 -6.62
N SER A 59 3.04 -6.56 -6.34
CA SER A 59 3.81 -7.81 -6.25
C SER A 59 3.37 -8.69 -5.08
N THR A 60 2.98 -8.07 -3.96
CA THR A 60 2.47 -8.80 -2.77
C THR A 60 1.15 -9.48 -3.10
N LEU A 61 0.18 -8.72 -3.62
CA LEU A 61 -1.14 -9.25 -4.02
C LEU A 61 -0.98 -10.44 -4.98
N ALA A 62 -0.14 -10.28 -6.01
CA ALA A 62 0.11 -11.34 -6.99
C ALA A 62 0.71 -12.60 -6.34
N SER A 63 1.64 -12.45 -5.38
CA SER A 63 2.25 -13.58 -4.67
C SER A 63 1.31 -14.26 -3.65
N THR A 64 0.25 -13.58 -3.21
CA THR A 64 -0.73 -14.11 -2.25
C THR A 64 -2.03 -14.57 -2.91
N GLY A 65 -2.04 -14.73 -4.25
CA GLY A 65 -3.17 -15.30 -4.98
C GLY A 65 -4.18 -14.29 -5.52
N THR A 66 -3.95 -12.98 -5.38
CA THR A 66 -4.77 -11.92 -5.99
C THR A 66 -4.06 -11.38 -7.24
N PRO A 67 -4.51 -11.72 -8.47
CA PRO A 67 -3.85 -11.26 -9.68
C PRO A 67 -3.76 -9.72 -9.72
N ALA A 68 -2.54 -9.18 -9.76
CA ALA A 68 -2.31 -7.74 -9.70
C ALA A 68 -1.11 -7.30 -10.55
N LEU A 69 -1.15 -6.05 -11.03
CA LEU A 69 -0.03 -5.39 -11.71
C LEU A 69 0.09 -3.93 -11.30
N PHE A 70 1.28 -3.36 -11.47
CA PHE A 70 1.50 -1.93 -11.31
C PHE A 70 1.52 -1.25 -12.69
N LEU A 71 0.82 -0.12 -12.81
CA LEU A 71 0.83 0.75 -13.99
C LEU A 71 1.29 2.16 -13.57
N HIS A 72 2.42 2.64 -14.12
CA HIS A 72 2.84 4.00 -13.84
C HIS A 72 1.92 4.98 -14.58
N PRO A 73 1.42 6.07 -13.96
CA PRO A 73 0.49 6.99 -14.64
C PRO A 73 0.98 7.58 -15.96
N ALA A 74 2.30 7.75 -16.11
CA ALA A 74 2.91 8.22 -17.37
C ALA A 74 2.99 7.16 -18.48
N GLU A 75 2.72 5.89 -18.17
CA GLU A 75 2.66 4.77 -19.14
C GLU A 75 1.23 4.54 -19.65
N GLY A 76 0.23 5.23 -19.08
CA GLY A 76 -1.19 5.11 -19.43
C GLY A 76 -1.72 6.20 -20.37
N VAL A 77 -0.83 6.89 -21.10
CA VAL A 77 -1.13 7.90 -22.14
C VAL A 77 -0.74 7.38 -23.51
#